data_AF-A0A545V4R4-F1
#
_entry.id   AF-A0A545V4R4-F1
#
_cell.length_a   1.000
_cell.length_b   1.000
_cell.length_c   1.000
_cell.angle_alpha   90.00
_cell.angle_beta   90.00
_cell.angle_gamma   90.00
#
_symmetry.space_group_name_H-M   'P 1'
#
loop_
_entity.id
_entity.type
_entity.pdbx_description
1 polymer ?
#
loop_
_entity_poly.entity_id
_entity_poly.type
_entity_poly.pdbx_seq_one_letter_code
_entity_poly.pdbx_strand_id
1 'polypeptide(L)'
;MDHQRSHPFGPDLFKLAVFICSAAPLLVTKAKQMPDVSHDLAFIERLAPLTKPWSGPYVRDHEPQPDESWNIFIPDKVIEAGLSIRIPTVHIYGKKDEALSLSLNLRDMCDARMRVELDHGGGHDIPRSANVVQDMVAMIRRAIHYAVINS
;
A
#
# COMPACT_ATOMS: atom_id res chain seq x y z
N MET A 1 0.02 6.33 9.62
CA MET A 1 -1.10 5.90 8.75
C MET A 1 -2.44 6.13 9.44
N ASP A 2 -2.92 7.35 9.37
CA ASP A 2 -4.28 7.68 8.88
C ASP A 2 -4.47 9.18 9.13
N HIS A 3 -3.97 9.99 8.19
CA HIS A 3 -4.12 11.45 8.24
C HIS A 3 -5.59 11.85 8.34
N GLN A 4 -6.50 11.08 7.73
CA GLN A 4 -7.94 11.33 7.78
C GLN A 4 -8.54 10.96 9.14
N ARG A 5 -7.89 10.11 9.96
CA ARG A 5 -8.33 9.86 11.34
C ARG A 5 -7.91 10.98 12.28
N SER A 6 -6.72 11.55 12.11
CA SER A 6 -6.27 12.70 12.92
C SER A 6 -6.82 14.04 12.41
N HIS A 7 -7.16 14.13 11.13
CA HIS A 7 -7.69 15.31 10.47
C HIS A 7 -8.93 14.95 9.61
N PRO A 8 -10.04 14.49 10.23
CA PRO A 8 -11.22 14.00 9.49
C PRO A 8 -11.89 15.06 8.61
N PHE A 9 -11.62 16.33 8.87
CA PHE A 9 -12.12 17.47 8.10
C PHE A 9 -11.00 18.25 7.38
N GLY A 10 -9.75 17.79 7.48
CA GLY A 10 -8.62 18.39 6.78
C GLY A 10 -8.55 17.88 5.33
N PRO A 11 -7.91 18.62 4.41
CA PRO A 11 -7.67 18.11 3.07
C PRO A 11 -6.79 16.87 3.13
N ASP A 12 -7.08 15.90 2.26
CA ASP A 12 -6.18 14.76 2.06
C ASP A 12 -4.80 15.25 1.63
N LEU A 13 -3.76 14.59 2.12
CA LEU A 13 -2.37 14.84 1.71
C LEU A 13 -2.18 14.60 0.21
N PHE A 14 -2.94 13.67 -0.36
CA PHE A 14 -2.96 13.32 -1.76
C PHE A 14 -4.39 13.08 -2.21
N LYS A 15 -4.73 13.39 -3.46
CA LYS A 15 -6.09 13.22 -4.00
C LYS A 15 -6.29 11.90 -4.77
N LEU A 16 -5.23 11.14 -5.02
CA LEU A 16 -5.22 9.90 -5.81
C LEU A 16 -3.93 9.13 -5.54
N ALA A 17 -3.97 7.81 -5.63
CA ALA A 17 -2.77 6.97 -5.74
C ALA A 17 -2.86 5.96 -6.90
N VAL A 18 -1.72 5.64 -7.51
CA VAL A 18 -1.60 4.61 -8.55
C VAL A 18 -0.54 3.61 -8.11
N PHE A 19 -0.92 2.34 -8.04
CA PHE A 19 -0.05 1.23 -7.65
C PHE A 19 0.11 0.29 -8.84
N ILE A 20 1.36 -0.01 -9.18
CA ILE A 20 1.72 -0.92 -10.28
C ILE A 20 2.60 -2.01 -9.69
N CYS A 21 2.11 -3.27 -9.71
CA CYS A 21 2.75 -4.45 -9.11
C CYS A 21 3.34 -4.15 -7.71
N SER A 22 2.63 -3.37 -6.90
CA SER A 22 3.13 -2.83 -5.63
C SER A 22 2.71 -3.70 -4.46
N ALA A 23 3.54 -3.80 -3.43
CA ALA A 23 3.23 -4.56 -2.22
C ALA A 23 2.58 -3.69 -1.14
N ALA A 24 1.86 -4.35 -0.22
CA ALA A 24 1.46 -3.73 1.05
C ALA A 24 2.69 -3.14 1.78
N PRO A 25 2.53 -2.00 2.49
CA PRO A 25 3.63 -1.36 3.19
C PRO A 25 4.25 -2.27 4.26
N LEU A 26 5.50 -1.98 4.59
CA LEU A 26 6.22 -2.61 5.70
C LEU A 26 6.29 -1.65 6.90
N LEU A 27 6.12 -2.21 8.09
CA LEU A 27 6.53 -1.62 9.35
C LEU A 27 7.95 -2.12 9.65
N VAL A 28 8.93 -1.23 9.48
CA VAL A 28 10.34 -1.49 9.79
C VAL A 28 10.66 -0.86 11.14
N THR A 29 11.23 -1.65 12.04
CA THR A 29 11.62 -1.20 13.39
C THR A 29 13.05 -1.61 13.67
N LYS A 30 13.77 -0.82 14.47
CA LYS A 30 15.15 -1.10 14.89
C LYS A 30 15.21 -1.28 16.41
N ALA A 31 15.93 -2.29 16.89
CA ALA A 31 16.15 -2.51 18.31
C ALA A 31 16.88 -1.29 18.87
N LYS A 32 16.33 -0.73 19.95
CA LYS A 32 16.70 0.57 20.54
C LYS A 32 18.21 0.72 20.80
N GLN A 33 18.92 1.30 19.84
CA GLN A 33 20.18 2.02 20.05
C GLN A 33 20.11 3.38 19.36
N MET A 34 19.16 4.23 19.76
CA MET A 34 19.24 5.67 19.52
C MET A 34 18.44 6.40 20.62
N PRO A 35 19.07 7.32 21.38
CA PRO A 35 18.38 8.12 22.37
C PRO A 35 17.74 9.30 21.65
N ASP A 36 16.47 9.19 21.22
CA ASP A 36 15.48 10.28 21.06
C ASP A 36 14.35 9.91 20.09
N VAL A 37 13.43 9.00 20.48
CA VAL A 37 12.19 8.76 19.71
C VAL A 37 11.04 8.27 20.61
N SER A 38 10.68 9.06 21.64
CA SER A 38 9.53 8.73 22.50
C SER A 38 8.19 8.76 21.74
N HIS A 39 8.09 9.54 20.65
CA HIS A 39 6.90 9.61 19.80
C HIS A 39 6.71 8.40 18.86
N ASP A 40 7.77 7.64 18.58
CA ASP A 40 7.71 6.53 17.62
C ASP A 40 7.29 5.20 18.27
N LEU A 41 7.62 4.99 19.55
CA LEU A 41 7.33 3.74 20.23
C LEU A 41 5.84 3.47 20.41
N ALA A 42 5.07 4.47 20.86
CA ALA A 42 3.61 4.33 21.00
C ALA A 42 2.93 4.14 19.64
N PHE A 43 3.49 4.71 18.57
CA PHE A 43 3.01 4.53 17.21
C PHE A 43 3.29 3.11 16.70
N ILE A 44 4.51 2.62 16.89
CA ILE A 44 4.93 1.25 16.57
C ILE A 44 4.09 0.24 17.35
N GLU A 45 3.92 0.42 18.66
CA GLU A 45 3.10 -0.46 19.52
C GLU A 45 1.65 -0.54 19.05
N ARG A 46 1.09 0.57 18.56
CA ARG A 46 -0.27 0.58 18.00
C ARG A 46 -0.38 -0.16 16.66
N LEU A 47 0.66 -0.11 15.83
CA LEU A 47 0.63 -0.71 14.49
C LEU A 47 1.11 -2.16 14.47
N ALA A 48 2.00 -2.56 15.37
CA ALA A 48 2.57 -3.90 15.41
C ALA A 48 1.51 -5.02 15.40
N PRO A 49 0.38 -4.94 16.15
CA PRO A 49 -0.67 -5.97 16.11
C PRO A 49 -1.33 -6.16 14.74
N LEU A 50 -1.25 -5.16 13.87
CA LEU A 50 -1.85 -5.14 12.52
C LEU A 50 -0.95 -5.78 11.46
N THR A 51 0.24 -6.23 11.86
CA THR A 51 1.27 -6.72 10.96
C THR A 51 1.60 -8.19 11.23
N LYS A 52 2.36 -8.81 10.32
CA LYS A 52 3.02 -10.11 10.50
C LYS A 52 4.47 -10.02 10.02
N PRO A 53 5.39 -10.88 10.48
CA PRO A 53 6.76 -10.90 9.98
C PRO A 53 6.80 -10.98 8.45
N TRP A 54 7.62 -10.14 7.84
CA TRP A 54 7.91 -10.20 6.42
C TRP A 54 8.88 -11.35 6.15
N SER A 55 8.59 -12.17 5.14
CA SER A 55 9.39 -13.35 4.79
C SER A 55 10.05 -13.25 3.41
N GLY A 56 10.03 -12.07 2.79
CA GLY A 56 10.55 -11.84 1.45
C GLY A 56 9.48 -11.86 0.34
N PRO A 57 9.89 -11.59 -0.91
CA PRO A 57 11.27 -11.61 -1.38
C PRO A 57 12.13 -10.46 -0.84
N TYR A 58 13.40 -10.74 -0.58
CA TYR A 58 14.40 -9.73 -0.25
C TYR A 58 15.18 -9.36 -1.51
N VAL A 59 15.50 -8.07 -1.65
CA VAL A 59 16.51 -7.66 -2.61
C VAL A 59 17.86 -8.05 -2.02
N ARG A 60 18.72 -8.65 -2.85
CA ARG A 60 20.05 -9.07 -2.43
C ARG A 60 20.81 -7.88 -1.81
N ASP A 61 21.51 -8.14 -0.71
CA ASP A 61 22.26 -7.14 0.06
C ASP A 61 21.38 -6.06 0.71
N HIS A 62 20.05 -6.24 0.69
CA HIS A 62 19.04 -5.39 1.33
C HIS A 62 18.12 -6.23 2.23
N GLU A 63 18.68 -7.29 2.82
CA GLU A 63 18.05 -8.07 3.88
C GLU A 63 18.01 -7.26 5.20
N PRO A 64 17.04 -7.55 6.11
CA PRO A 64 16.98 -6.92 7.41
C PRO A 64 18.30 -7.09 8.18
N GLN A 65 18.77 -6.00 8.80
CA GLN A 65 19.91 -6.10 9.71
C GLN A 65 19.53 -6.91 10.97
N PRO A 66 20.50 -7.47 11.72
CA PRO A 66 20.21 -8.28 12.91
C PRO A 66 19.39 -7.55 13.98
N ASP A 67 19.46 -6.23 14.00
CA ASP A 67 18.71 -5.36 14.92
C ASP A 67 17.41 -4.81 14.30
N GLU A 68 17.01 -5.25 13.12
CA GLU A 68 15.79 -4.82 12.46
C GLU A 68 14.69 -5.88 12.48
N SER A 69 13.45 -5.44 12.66
CA SER A 69 12.26 -6.25 12.44
C SER A 69 11.40 -5.62 11.35
N TRP A 70 11.20 -6.39 10.28
CA TRP A 70 10.37 -6.02 9.14
C TRP A 70 9.07 -6.80 9.21
N ASN A 71 7.94 -6.09 9.29
CA ASN A 71 6.61 -6.70 9.33
C ASN A 71 5.75 -6.12 8.21
N ILE A 72 4.94 -6.95 7.55
CA ILE A 72 4.00 -6.52 6.52
C ILE A 72 2.60 -6.36 7.10
N PHE A 73 1.88 -5.32 6.67
CA PHE A 73 0.50 -5.09 7.11
C PHE A 73 -0.45 -6.18 6.62
N ILE A 74 -1.38 -6.58 7.50
CA ILE A 74 -2.43 -7.56 7.22
C ILE A 74 -3.72 -6.79 6.92
N PRO A 75 -4.31 -6.93 5.72
CA PRO A 75 -5.45 -6.11 5.30
C PRO A 75 -6.63 -6.16 6.26
N ASP A 76 -7.07 -7.37 6.64
CA ASP A 76 -8.24 -7.54 7.52
C ASP A 76 -8.06 -6.81 8.85
N LYS A 77 -6.88 -6.95 9.47
CA LYS A 77 -6.57 -6.27 10.74
C LYS A 77 -6.53 -4.75 10.58
N VAL A 78 -6.02 -4.26 9.46
CA VAL A 78 -5.97 -2.82 9.15
C VAL A 78 -7.38 -2.26 9.05
N ILE A 79 -8.25 -2.93 8.30
CA ILE A 79 -9.67 -2.54 8.15
C ILE A 79 -10.43 -2.65 9.47
N GLU A 80 -10.25 -3.73 10.24
CA GLU A 80 -10.85 -3.93 11.57
C GLU A 80 -10.43 -2.84 12.56
N ALA A 81 -9.20 -2.33 12.45
CA ALA A 81 -8.70 -1.20 13.24
C ALA A 81 -9.28 0.16 12.80
N GLY A 82 -10.18 0.17 11.80
CA GLY A 82 -10.79 1.35 11.23
C GLY A 82 -9.82 2.18 10.40
N LEU A 83 -8.75 1.57 9.89
CA LEU A 83 -7.75 2.24 9.05
C LEU A 83 -8.00 1.80 7.59
N SER A 84 -8.18 2.75 6.68
CA SER A 84 -8.16 2.45 5.24
C SER A 84 -7.70 3.66 4.44
N ILE A 85 -7.17 3.40 3.24
CA ILE A 85 -6.85 4.46 2.28
C ILE A 85 -8.16 4.85 1.59
N ARG A 86 -8.74 5.99 1.97
CA ARG A 86 -10.04 6.48 1.44
C ARG A 86 -9.92 7.55 0.36
N ILE A 87 -8.80 7.55 -0.36
CA ILE A 87 -8.65 8.32 -1.60
C ILE A 87 -8.87 7.37 -2.78
N PRO A 88 -9.19 7.87 -3.98
CA PRO A 88 -9.26 7.04 -5.17
C PRO A 88 -7.92 6.34 -5.40
N THR A 89 -7.98 5.06 -5.77
CA THR A 89 -6.78 4.27 -6.06
C THR A 89 -6.93 3.49 -7.36
N VAL A 90 -5.80 3.33 -8.06
CA VAL A 90 -5.68 2.41 -9.19
C VAL A 90 -4.72 1.30 -8.81
N HIS A 91 -5.12 0.04 -9.01
CA HIS A 91 -4.27 -1.13 -8.82
C HIS A 91 -4.08 -1.83 -10.16
N ILE A 92 -2.85 -1.80 -10.67
CA ILE A 92 -2.44 -2.49 -11.89
C ILE A 92 -1.51 -3.62 -11.46
N TYR A 93 -1.88 -4.86 -11.75
CA TYR A 93 -1.12 -6.04 -11.35
C TYR A 93 -1.18 -7.10 -12.44
N GLY A 94 -0.26 -8.06 -12.42
CA GLY A 94 -0.24 -9.17 -13.36
C GLY A 94 -0.71 -10.45 -12.70
N LYS A 95 -1.67 -11.18 -13.29
CA LYS A 95 -2.11 -12.48 -12.73
C LYS A 95 -1.02 -13.56 -12.65
N LYS A 96 0.09 -13.38 -13.35
CA LYS A 96 1.26 -14.29 -13.32
C LYS A 96 2.38 -13.73 -12.44
N ASP A 97 2.15 -12.62 -11.76
CA ASP A 97 3.09 -12.09 -10.77
C ASP A 97 3.14 -13.03 -9.56
N GLU A 98 4.33 -13.52 -9.23
CA GLU A 98 4.56 -14.35 -8.04
C GLU A 98 4.22 -13.58 -6.75
N ALA A 99 4.33 -12.24 -6.79
CA ALA A 99 3.97 -11.31 -5.73
C ALA A 99 2.52 -10.80 -5.81
N LEU A 100 1.64 -11.38 -6.65
CA LEU A 100 0.25 -10.94 -6.82
C LEU A 100 -0.48 -10.79 -5.48
N SER A 101 -0.30 -11.74 -4.56
CA SER A 101 -0.93 -11.70 -3.22
C SER A 101 -0.60 -10.41 -2.44
N LEU A 102 0.59 -9.84 -2.64
CA LEU A 102 1.00 -8.58 -2.00
C LEU A 102 0.30 -7.37 -2.62
N SER A 103 0.10 -7.39 -3.94
CA SER A 103 -0.71 -6.38 -4.65
C SER A 103 -2.16 -6.41 -4.20
N LEU A 104 -2.73 -7.61 -4.04
CA LEU A 104 -4.09 -7.79 -3.55
C LEU A 104 -4.22 -7.36 -2.08
N ASN A 105 -3.22 -7.62 -1.23
CA ASN A 105 -3.23 -7.12 0.14
C ASN A 105 -3.28 -5.58 0.19
N LEU A 106 -2.46 -4.89 -0.61
CA LEU A 106 -2.52 -3.43 -0.70
C LEU A 106 -3.88 -2.94 -1.20
N ARG A 107 -4.42 -3.59 -2.22
CA ARG A 107 -5.77 -3.34 -2.75
C ARG A 107 -6.84 -3.42 -1.65
N ASP A 108 -6.76 -4.43 -0.80
CA ASP A 108 -7.75 -4.69 0.25
C ASP A 108 -7.69 -3.70 1.43
N MET A 109 -6.61 -2.92 1.53
CA MET A 109 -6.51 -1.79 2.46
C MET A 109 -7.07 -0.46 1.90
N CYS A 110 -7.53 -0.45 0.65
CA CYS A 110 -8.08 0.72 -0.03
C CYS A 110 -9.61 0.64 -0.14
N ASP A 111 -10.29 1.80 -0.11
CA ASP A 111 -11.75 1.88 -0.21
C ASP A 111 -12.27 1.34 -1.54
N ALA A 112 -12.99 0.21 -1.50
CA ALA A 112 -13.52 -0.47 -2.67
C ALA A 112 -14.48 0.38 -3.52
N ARG A 113 -15.08 1.44 -2.96
CA ARG A 113 -16.03 2.31 -3.67
C ARG A 113 -15.35 3.23 -4.69
N MET A 114 -14.08 3.54 -4.49
CA MET A 114 -13.31 4.46 -5.32
C MET A 114 -12.06 3.80 -5.93
N ARG A 115 -11.99 2.47 -5.85
CA ARG A 115 -10.89 1.67 -6.36
C ARG A 115 -11.14 1.26 -7.80
N VAL A 116 -10.09 1.29 -8.61
CA VAL A 116 -10.07 0.83 -10.00
C VAL A 116 -8.98 -0.21 -10.14
N GLU A 117 -9.25 -1.31 -10.85
CA GLU A 117 -8.35 -2.46 -10.93
C GLU A 117 -8.11 -2.86 -12.40
N LEU A 118 -6.87 -3.27 -12.72
CA LEU A 118 -6.47 -3.80 -14.01
C LEU A 118 -5.52 -4.98 -13.83
N ASP A 119 -5.94 -6.16 -14.29
CA ASP A 119 -5.05 -7.29 -14.51
C ASP A 119 -4.43 -7.19 -15.90
N HIS A 120 -3.13 -6.92 -15.98
CA HIS A 120 -2.42 -6.84 -17.26
C HIS A 120 -1.99 -8.21 -17.81
N GLY A 121 -2.27 -9.30 -17.12
CA GLY A 121 -2.02 -10.67 -17.57
C GLY A 121 -0.56 -11.15 -17.54
N GLY A 122 0.37 -10.26 -17.16
CA GLY A 122 1.81 -10.46 -17.12
C GLY A 122 2.33 -10.89 -15.75
N GLY A 123 3.66 -10.78 -15.57
CA GLY A 123 4.36 -11.11 -14.33
C GLY A 123 4.62 -9.85 -13.49
N HIS A 124 5.76 -9.83 -12.79
CA HIS A 124 6.21 -8.66 -12.03
C HIS A 124 6.90 -7.63 -12.93
N ASP A 125 6.14 -6.99 -13.80
CA ASP A 125 6.67 -6.03 -14.78
C ASP A 125 5.69 -4.89 -15.07
N ILE A 126 6.23 -3.72 -15.46
CA ILE A 126 5.39 -2.62 -15.96
C ILE A 126 5.05 -2.93 -17.43
N PRO A 127 3.76 -3.06 -17.79
CA PRO A 127 3.37 -3.38 -19.16
C PRO A 127 3.81 -2.32 -20.16
N ARG A 128 4.24 -2.77 -21.34
CA ARG A 128 4.73 -1.89 -22.43
C ARG A 128 3.95 -2.04 -23.74
N SER A 129 3.11 -3.06 -23.85
CA SER A 129 2.32 -3.27 -25.06
C SER A 129 1.27 -2.17 -25.18
N ALA A 130 1.12 -1.62 -26.39
CA ALA A 130 0.30 -0.44 -26.63
C ALA A 130 -1.15 -0.63 -26.15
N ASN A 131 -1.73 -1.82 -26.35
CA ASN A 131 -3.07 -2.15 -25.88
C ASN A 131 -3.20 -2.03 -24.35
N VAL A 132 -2.30 -2.67 -23.60
CA VAL A 132 -2.34 -2.65 -22.13
C VAL A 132 -2.06 -1.25 -21.59
N VAL A 133 -1.16 -0.50 -22.23
CA VAL A 133 -0.90 0.90 -21.85
C VAL A 133 -2.15 1.77 -22.05
N GLN A 134 -2.93 1.55 -23.11
CA GLN A 134 -4.21 2.25 -23.29
C GLN A 134 -5.21 1.89 -22.18
N ASP A 135 -5.28 0.62 -21.78
CA ASP A 135 -6.12 0.19 -20.65
C ASP A 135 -5.69 0.85 -19.34
N MET A 136 -4.37 0.91 -19.06
CA MET A 136 -3.81 1.62 -17.90
C MET A 136 -4.22 3.09 -17.90
N VAL A 137 -4.10 3.77 -19.05
CA VAL A 137 -4.51 5.18 -19.20
C VAL A 137 -6.00 5.36 -18.90
N ALA A 138 -6.85 4.45 -19.41
CA ALA A 138 -8.28 4.50 -19.15
C ALA A 138 -8.60 4.37 -17.65
N MET A 139 -7.92 3.45 -16.94
CA MET A 139 -8.12 3.26 -15.50
C MET A 139 -7.63 4.44 -14.68
N ILE A 140 -6.47 5.01 -15.02
CA ILE A 140 -5.92 6.20 -14.37
C ILE A 140 -6.85 7.41 -14.57
N ARG A 141 -7.38 7.62 -15.78
CA ARG A 141 -8.37 8.67 -16.05
C ARG A 141 -9.63 8.51 -15.21
N ARG A 142 -10.11 7.27 -15.03
CA ARG A 142 -11.28 6.99 -14.18
C ARG A 142 -11.02 7.38 -12.72
N ALA A 143 -9.85 7.06 -12.17
CA ALA A 143 -9.53 7.41 -10.80
C ALA A 143 -9.28 8.93 -10.62
N ILE A 144 -8.72 9.60 -11.63
CA ILE A 144 -8.66 11.08 -11.67
C ILE A 144 -10.07 11.66 -11.63
N HIS A 145 -11.02 11.10 -12.40
CA HIS A 145 -12.40 11.56 -12.34
C HIS A 145 -13.01 11.42 -10.94
N TYR A 146 -12.79 10.29 -10.25
CA TYR A 146 -13.18 10.13 -8.85
C TYR A 146 -12.54 11.16 -7.92
N ALA A 147 -11.26 11.49 -8.14
CA ALA A 147 -10.55 12.47 -7.34
C ALA A 147 -11.10 13.89 -7.50
N VAL A 148 -11.63 14.22 -8.68
CA VAL A 148 -12.19 15.56 -8.99
C VAL A 148 -13.63 15.72 -8.51
N ILE A 149 -14.45 14.67 -8.60
CA ILE A 149 -15.88 14.77 -8.22
C ILE A 149 -16.13 14.56 -6.73
N ASN A 150 -15.21 13.91 -6.02
CA ASN A 150 -15.30 13.65 -4.59
C ASN A 150 -14.45 14.63 -3.74
N SER A 151 -13.86 15.67 -4.36
CA SER A 151 -12.99 16.66 -3.68
C SER A 151 -13.71 17.84 -3.08
#